data_AF-A0A7K9M354-F1
#
_entry.id   AF-A0A7K9M354-F1
#
_cell.length_a   1.000
_cell.length_b   1.000
_cell.length_c   1.000
_cell.angle_alpha   90.00
_cell.angle_beta   90.00
_cell.angle_gamma   90.00
#
_symmetry.space_group_name_H-M   'P 1'
#
loop_
_entity.id
_entity.type
_entity.pdbx_description
1 polymer ?
#
loop_
_entity_poly.entity_id
_entity_poly.type
_entity_poly.pdbx_seq_one_letter_code
_entity_poly.pdbx_strand_id
1 'polypeptide(L)'
;MASACPPAAPTQPTLPSGAAVFKTIPYAFILPEIICGTWVWILVAATSVSFPLLQGWVMYVSLTSCLISLLLLLSYLFGFHKNSENWKVLDSLYHGATAILYMSAAVLQANATIRSELGPNSPLYYQLNSAASFFAFITTFLYILHAFSIYYQ
;
A
#
# COMPACT_ATOMS: atom_id res chain seq x y z
N MET A 1 -28.64 19.79 46.65
CA MET A 1 -28.26 18.68 45.78
C MET A 1 -27.52 19.26 44.58
N ALA A 2 -26.19 19.15 44.54
CA ALA A 2 -25.41 19.56 43.38
C ALA A 2 -25.53 18.45 42.32
N SER A 3 -26.12 18.78 41.17
CA SER A 3 -26.18 17.88 40.02
C SER A 3 -24.75 17.73 39.47
N ALA A 4 -24.18 16.53 39.56
CA ALA A 4 -22.90 16.23 38.94
C ALA A 4 -23.08 16.27 37.42
N CYS A 5 -22.27 17.08 36.74
CA CYS A 5 -22.19 17.10 35.28
C CYS A 5 -21.80 15.71 34.78
N PRO A 6 -22.49 15.14 33.76
CA PRO A 6 -22.07 13.87 33.20
C PRO A 6 -20.64 13.99 32.66
N PRO A 7 -19.80 12.96 32.85
CA PRO A 7 -18.45 12.96 32.30
C PRO A 7 -18.51 13.16 30.78
N ALA A 8 -17.69 14.06 30.26
CA ALA A 8 -17.58 14.28 28.83
C ALA A 8 -17.27 12.94 28.14
N ALA A 9 -18.14 12.53 27.22
CA ALA A 9 -17.88 11.34 26.42
C ALA A 9 -16.52 11.50 25.73
N PRO A 10 -15.65 10.48 25.73
CA PRO A 10 -14.38 10.57 25.02
C PRO A 10 -14.65 10.91 23.55
N THR A 11 -14.23 12.09 23.12
CA THR A 11 -14.28 12.51 21.71
C THR A 11 -13.46 11.53 20.91
N GLN A 12 -14.13 10.68 20.12
CA GLN A 12 -13.44 9.73 19.26
C GLN A 12 -12.46 10.47 18.33
N PRO A 13 -11.25 9.94 18.11
CA PRO A 13 -10.31 10.53 17.18
C PRO A 13 -10.94 10.61 15.79
N THR A 14 -11.07 11.83 15.28
CA THR A 14 -11.69 12.12 13.99
C THR A 14 -10.75 11.69 12.87
N LEU A 15 -11.23 10.89 11.91
CA LEU A 15 -10.48 10.54 10.70
C LEU A 15 -10.08 11.84 9.96
N PRO A 16 -8.82 11.95 9.50
CA PRO A 16 -8.41 13.12 8.74
C PRO A 16 -9.12 13.15 7.38
N SER A 17 -9.43 14.36 6.91
CA SER A 17 -10.00 14.58 5.59
C SER A 17 -9.30 15.75 4.88
N GLY A 18 -9.40 15.79 3.56
CA GLY A 18 -8.74 16.80 2.75
C GLY A 18 -7.21 16.81 2.94
N ALA A 19 -6.60 17.99 3.00
CA ALA A 19 -5.15 18.11 3.10
C ALA A 19 -4.54 17.59 4.43
N ALA A 20 -5.37 17.37 5.46
CA ALA A 20 -4.91 16.82 6.74
C ALA A 20 -4.40 15.37 6.60
N VAL A 21 -4.91 14.63 5.61
CA VAL A 21 -4.53 13.24 5.31
C VAL A 21 -3.01 13.10 5.15
N PHE A 22 -2.36 14.05 4.48
CA PHE A 22 -0.91 14.03 4.24
C PHE A 22 -0.05 14.35 5.47
N LYS A 23 -0.66 14.77 6.59
CA LYS A 23 0.03 15.13 7.83
C LYS A 23 -0.29 14.17 8.98
N THR A 24 -1.24 13.27 8.79
CA THR A 24 -1.72 12.36 9.82
C THR A 24 -1.23 10.96 9.54
N ILE A 25 -0.43 10.41 10.46
CA ILE A 25 -0.07 8.99 10.44
C ILE A 25 -1.28 8.18 10.89
N PRO A 26 -1.63 7.09 10.18
CA PRO A 26 -0.88 6.49 9.07
C PRO A 26 -1.25 6.92 7.65
N TYR A 27 -2.31 7.69 7.47
CA TYR A 27 -2.84 8.06 6.16
C TYR A 27 -1.84 8.77 5.23
N ALA A 28 -0.82 9.42 5.79
CA ALA A 28 0.28 9.99 5.02
C ALA A 28 1.08 8.93 4.22
N PHE A 29 1.06 7.66 4.62
CA PHE A 29 1.72 6.54 3.92
C PHE A 29 1.04 6.17 2.60
N ILE A 30 -0.24 6.51 2.39
CA ILE A 30 -0.96 6.18 1.15
C ILE A 30 -0.27 6.78 -0.08
N LEU A 31 0.30 7.98 0.05
CA LEU A 31 0.99 8.63 -1.07
C LEU A 31 2.25 7.87 -1.52
N PRO A 32 3.23 7.58 -0.64
CA PRO A 32 4.38 6.77 -1.02
C PRO A 32 4.00 5.31 -1.37
N GLU A 33 2.94 4.73 -0.81
CA GLU A 33 2.42 3.41 -1.23
C GLU A 33 2.03 3.42 -2.71
N ILE A 34 1.23 4.41 -3.13
CA ILE A 34 0.79 4.55 -4.52
C ILE A 34 1.99 4.79 -5.43
N ILE A 35 2.92 5.68 -5.05
CA ILE A 35 4.09 6.00 -5.88
C ILE A 35 4.97 4.75 -6.04
N CYS A 36 5.35 4.10 -4.95
CA CYS A 36 6.21 2.92 -4.99
C CYS A 36 5.51 1.75 -5.71
N GLY A 37 4.23 1.52 -5.41
CA GLY A 37 3.44 0.49 -6.08
C GLY A 37 3.25 0.77 -7.57
N THR A 38 3.17 2.04 -7.98
CA THR A 38 3.14 2.42 -9.40
C THR A 38 4.43 2.04 -10.12
N TRP A 39 5.57 2.30 -9.48
CA TRP A 39 6.87 1.93 -10.04
C TRP A 39 7.01 0.43 -10.24
N VAL A 40 6.52 -0.41 -9.32
CA VAL A 40 6.63 -1.87 -9.43
C VAL A 40 6.03 -2.38 -10.74
N TRP A 41 4.76 -2.08 -11.03
CA TRP A 41 4.14 -2.61 -12.24
C TRP A 41 4.66 -1.95 -13.53
N ILE A 42 5.09 -0.68 -13.50
CA ILE A 42 5.73 -0.03 -14.65
C ILE A 42 7.05 -0.74 -14.99
N LEU A 43 7.89 -0.99 -13.98
CA LEU A 43 9.20 -1.63 -14.16
C LEU A 43 9.06 -3.08 -14.61
N VAL A 44 8.09 -3.82 -14.06
CA VAL A 44 7.78 -5.17 -14.50
C VAL A 44 7.28 -5.19 -15.95
N ALA A 45 6.38 -4.28 -16.32
CA ALA A 45 5.91 -4.13 -17.70
C ALA A 45 7.05 -3.75 -18.67
N ALA A 46 8.03 -2.97 -18.24
CA ALA A 46 9.20 -2.61 -19.03
C ALA A 46 10.11 -3.81 -19.38
N THR A 47 10.00 -4.93 -18.65
CA THR A 47 10.64 -6.20 -19.03
C THR A 47 9.82 -7.03 -20.03
N SER A 48 8.73 -6.46 -20.56
CA SER A 48 7.73 -7.17 -21.36
C SER A 48 7.16 -8.41 -20.67
N VAL A 49 7.14 -8.39 -19.33
CA VAL A 49 6.72 -9.52 -18.49
C VAL A 49 7.47 -10.81 -18.86
N SER A 50 8.80 -10.71 -18.96
CA SER A 50 9.74 -11.80 -19.33
C SER A 50 9.54 -13.13 -18.60
N PHE A 51 8.99 -13.12 -17.38
CA PHE A 51 8.62 -14.31 -16.62
C PHE A 51 7.12 -14.31 -16.29
N PRO A 52 6.23 -14.65 -17.24
CA PRO A 52 4.78 -14.45 -17.12
C PRO A 52 4.14 -15.02 -15.85
N LEU A 53 4.55 -16.21 -15.43
CA LEU A 53 4.01 -16.85 -14.22
C LEU A 53 4.36 -16.08 -12.93
N LEU A 54 5.57 -15.55 -12.84
CA LEU A 54 6.05 -14.84 -11.65
C LEU A 54 5.55 -13.39 -11.68
N GLN A 55 5.87 -12.70 -12.77
CA GLN A 55 5.59 -11.28 -12.95
C GLN A 55 4.10 -11.00 -13.16
N GLY A 56 3.31 -11.95 -13.68
CA GLY A 56 1.85 -11.81 -13.77
C GLY A 56 1.19 -11.62 -12.40
N TRP A 57 1.63 -12.38 -11.39
CA TRP A 57 1.18 -12.18 -10.02
C TRP A 57 1.59 -10.82 -9.46
N VAL A 58 2.84 -10.41 -9.70
CA VAL A 58 3.38 -9.11 -9.27
C VAL A 58 2.56 -7.96 -9.87
N MET A 59 2.28 -8.03 -11.18
CA MET A 59 1.45 -7.06 -11.89
C MET A 59 0.04 -6.99 -11.31
N TYR A 60 -0.61 -8.14 -11.09
CA TYR A 60 -1.96 -8.19 -10.52
C TYR A 60 -2.01 -7.52 -9.14
N VAL A 61 -1.15 -7.94 -8.21
CA VAL A 61 -1.14 -7.40 -6.85
C VAL A 61 -0.83 -5.91 -6.87
N SER A 62 0.17 -5.48 -7.65
CA SER A 62 0.62 -4.09 -7.68
C SER A 62 -0.38 -3.13 -8.34
N LEU A 63 -1.01 -3.53 -9.44
CA LEU A 63 -2.02 -2.71 -10.11
C LEU A 63 -3.30 -2.60 -9.29
N THR A 64 -3.80 -3.72 -8.78
CA THR A 64 -5.05 -3.74 -7.99
C THR A 64 -4.90 -2.95 -6.69
N SER A 65 -3.79 -3.14 -5.97
CA SER A 65 -3.49 -2.36 -4.76
C SER A 65 -3.33 -0.87 -5.08
N CYS A 66 -2.58 -0.50 -6.12
CA CYS A 66 -2.44 0.90 -6.53
C CYS A 66 -3.79 1.58 -6.80
N LEU A 67 -4.70 0.90 -7.51
CA LEU A 67 -6.03 1.45 -7.82
C LEU A 67 -6.89 1.57 -6.56
N ILE A 68 -6.88 0.57 -5.67
CA ILE A 68 -7.66 0.62 -4.43
C ILE A 68 -7.09 1.69 -3.47
N SER A 69 -5.77 1.79 -3.30
CA SER A 69 -5.13 2.86 -2.53
C SER A 69 -5.47 4.23 -3.09
N LEU A 70 -5.52 4.39 -4.43
CA LEU A 70 -5.97 5.64 -5.05
C LEU A 70 -7.43 5.95 -4.70
N LEU A 71 -8.33 4.97 -4.76
CA LEU A 71 -9.73 5.14 -4.36
C LEU A 71 -9.88 5.48 -2.88
N LEU A 72 -9.09 4.86 -2.00
CA LEU A 72 -9.04 5.20 -0.58
C LEU A 72 -8.54 6.62 -0.37
N LEU A 73 -7.45 7.02 -1.02
CA LEU A 73 -6.92 8.38 -0.96
C LEU A 73 -8.00 9.40 -1.38
N LEU A 74 -8.66 9.19 -2.51
CA LEU A 74 -9.73 10.07 -2.97
C LEU A 74 -10.89 10.11 -1.96
N SER A 75 -11.25 8.98 -1.37
CA SER A 75 -12.30 8.91 -0.35
C SER A 75 -11.96 9.71 0.92
N TYR A 76 -10.68 9.70 1.33
CA TYR A 76 -10.19 10.54 2.43
C TYR A 76 -10.16 12.03 2.05
N LEU A 77 -9.71 12.36 0.83
CA LEU A 77 -9.67 13.74 0.35
C LEU A 77 -11.07 14.37 0.26
N PHE A 78 -12.07 13.61 -0.20
CA PHE A 78 -13.46 14.08 -0.33
C PHE A 78 -14.32 13.82 0.91
N GLY A 79 -13.79 13.17 1.96
CA GLY A 79 -14.52 12.94 3.21
C GLY A 79 -15.64 11.90 3.12
N PHE A 80 -15.59 10.96 2.17
CA PHE A 80 -16.62 9.93 2.00
C PHE A 80 -16.75 8.97 3.18
N HIS A 81 -15.71 8.86 4.00
CA HIS A 81 -15.67 8.02 5.20
C HIS A 81 -16.64 8.47 6.32
N LYS A 82 -17.06 9.74 6.33
CA LYS A 82 -18.01 10.33 7.32
C LYS A 82 -17.70 9.97 8.78
N ASN A 83 -16.42 9.83 9.11
CA ASN A 83 -15.91 9.41 10.42
C ASN A 83 -16.48 8.08 10.96
N SER A 84 -16.85 7.13 10.08
CA SER A 84 -17.41 5.84 10.47
C SER A 84 -16.34 4.88 11.02
N GLU A 85 -16.63 4.17 12.12
CA GLU A 85 -15.78 3.09 12.64
C GLU A 85 -15.58 1.97 11.63
N ASN A 86 -16.62 1.62 10.86
CA ASN A 86 -16.54 0.62 9.80
C ASN A 86 -15.49 0.98 8.75
N TRP A 87 -15.27 2.27 8.51
CA TRP A 87 -14.24 2.74 7.58
C TRP A 87 -12.83 2.44 8.09
N LYS A 88 -12.58 2.63 9.40
CA LYS A 88 -11.28 2.27 10.01
C LYS A 88 -11.01 0.77 9.90
N VAL A 89 -12.03 -0.06 10.12
CA VAL A 89 -11.91 -1.52 10.01
C VAL A 89 -11.62 -1.93 8.57
N LEU A 90 -12.34 -1.36 7.61
CA LEU A 90 -12.10 -1.61 6.17
C LEU A 90 -10.68 -1.23 5.77
N ASP A 91 -10.21 -0.05 6.20
CA ASP A 91 -8.88 0.48 5.92
C ASP A 91 -7.79 -0.42 6.49
N SER A 92 -7.90 -0.81 7.77
CA SER A 92 -6.97 -1.73 8.42
C SER A 92 -6.93 -3.11 7.74
N LEU A 93 -8.09 -3.68 7.41
CA LEU A 93 -8.20 -4.97 6.74
C LEU A 93 -7.57 -4.92 5.34
N TYR A 94 -7.83 -3.84 4.59
CA TYR A 94 -7.24 -3.64 3.28
C TYR A 94 -5.71 -3.56 3.35
N HIS A 95 -5.14 -2.71 4.23
CA HIS A 95 -3.69 -2.56 4.34
C HIS A 95 -3.02 -3.86 4.82
N GLY A 96 -3.62 -4.57 5.77
CA GLY A 96 -3.12 -5.87 6.25
C GLY A 96 -3.16 -6.97 5.18
N ALA A 97 -4.27 -7.12 4.47
CA ALA A 97 -4.39 -8.09 3.39
C ALA A 97 -3.44 -7.75 2.23
N THR A 98 -3.37 -6.47 1.86
CA THR A 98 -2.47 -6.00 0.81
C THR A 98 -1.02 -6.22 1.18
N ALA A 99 -0.60 -5.97 2.42
CA ALA A 99 0.75 -6.25 2.89
C ALA A 99 1.16 -7.73 2.67
N ILE A 100 0.27 -8.68 2.98
CA ILE A 100 0.53 -10.11 2.79
C ILE A 100 0.67 -10.45 1.30
N LEU A 101 -0.26 -9.95 0.48
CA LEU A 101 -0.21 -10.15 -0.97
C LEU A 101 1.03 -9.51 -1.59
N TYR A 102 1.38 -8.29 -1.17
CA TYR A 102 2.54 -7.56 -1.68
C TYR A 102 3.85 -8.21 -1.25
N MET A 103 3.94 -8.78 -0.04
CA MET A 103 5.08 -9.59 0.36
C MET A 103 5.26 -10.80 -0.56
N SER A 104 4.19 -11.50 -0.92
CA SER A 104 4.25 -12.62 -1.85
C SER A 104 4.72 -12.17 -3.26
N ALA A 105 4.24 -11.01 -3.73
CA ALA A 105 4.69 -10.41 -4.98
C ALA A 105 6.18 -10.02 -4.92
N ALA A 106 6.64 -9.41 -3.82
CA ALA A 106 8.03 -9.01 -3.65
C ALA A 106 8.98 -10.22 -3.70
N VAL A 107 8.60 -11.36 -3.10
CA VAL A 107 9.39 -12.60 -3.17
C VAL A 107 9.43 -13.16 -4.59
N LEU A 108 8.31 -13.20 -5.31
CA LEU A 108 8.30 -13.64 -6.71
C LEU A 108 9.11 -12.70 -7.62
N GLN A 109 9.06 -11.40 -7.37
CA GLN A 109 9.83 -10.42 -8.11
C GLN A 109 11.33 -10.55 -7.83
N ALA A 110 11.73 -10.83 -6.58
CA ALA A 110 13.12 -11.13 -6.24
C ALA A 110 13.62 -12.41 -6.95
N ASN A 111 12.78 -13.44 -7.05
CA ASN A 111 13.09 -14.62 -7.84
C ASN A 111 13.23 -14.30 -9.33
N ALA A 112 12.36 -13.47 -9.90
CA ALA A 112 12.48 -12.99 -11.28
C ALA A 112 13.80 -12.21 -11.52
N THR A 113 14.23 -11.41 -10.54
CA THR A 113 15.52 -10.72 -10.56
C THR A 113 16.69 -11.69 -10.66
N ILE A 114 16.76 -12.70 -9.79
CA ILE A 114 17.82 -13.72 -9.82
C ILE A 114 17.84 -14.43 -11.19
N ARG A 115 16.66 -14.83 -11.69
CA ARG A 115 16.57 -15.52 -12.98
C ARG A 115 16.98 -14.65 -14.18
N SER A 116 16.85 -13.33 -14.07
CA SER A 116 17.24 -12.41 -15.15
C SER A 116 18.76 -12.23 -15.30
N GLU A 117 19.55 -12.61 -14.30
CA GLU A 117 21.02 -12.54 -14.37
C GLU A 117 21.59 -13.39 -15.52
N LEU A 118 21.01 -14.57 -15.74
CA LEU A 118 21.43 -15.54 -16.76
C LEU A 118 20.55 -15.50 -18.02
N GLY A 119 19.62 -14.55 -18.11
CA GLY A 119 18.63 -14.46 -19.18
C GLY A 119 19.08 -13.66 -20.41
N PRO A 120 18.34 -13.71 -21.52
CA PRO A 120 18.51 -12.78 -22.62
C PRO A 120 18.26 -11.33 -22.15
N ASN A 121 19.00 -10.36 -22.70
CA ASN A 121 19.00 -8.95 -22.25
C ASN A 121 19.38 -8.77 -20.76
N SER A 122 20.21 -9.67 -20.23
CA SER A 122 20.48 -9.78 -18.79
C SER A 122 20.79 -8.47 -18.07
N PRO A 123 21.63 -7.53 -18.56
CA PRO A 123 21.96 -6.35 -17.76
C PRO A 123 20.76 -5.43 -17.55
N LEU A 124 19.98 -5.18 -18.62
CA LEU A 124 18.82 -4.30 -18.56
C LEU A 124 17.68 -4.92 -17.74
N TYR A 125 17.34 -6.18 -18.02
CA TYR A 125 16.24 -6.86 -17.34
C TYR A 125 16.57 -7.11 -15.87
N TYR A 126 17.82 -7.42 -15.55
CA TYR A 126 18.29 -7.51 -14.17
C TYR A 126 18.14 -6.19 -13.42
N GLN A 127 18.54 -5.07 -14.02
CA GLN A 127 18.39 -3.75 -13.39
C GLN A 127 16.91 -3.37 -13.18
N LEU A 128 16.07 -3.58 -14.18
CA LEU A 128 14.63 -3.32 -14.09
C LEU A 128 13.97 -4.19 -13.02
N ASN A 129 14.25 -5.49 -13.02
CA ASN A 129 13.71 -6.41 -12.02
C ASN A 129 14.23 -6.11 -10.61
N SER A 130 15.51 -5.73 -10.47
CA SER A 130 16.10 -5.32 -9.19
C SER A 130 15.42 -4.08 -8.62
N ALA A 131 15.19 -3.06 -9.46
CA ALA A 131 14.46 -1.87 -9.06
C ALA A 131 13.01 -2.19 -8.68
N ALA A 132 12.33 -3.05 -9.45
CA ALA A 132 10.98 -3.51 -9.13
C ALA A 132 10.94 -4.27 -7.80
N SER A 133 11.92 -5.14 -7.52
CA SER A 133 12.05 -5.83 -6.24
C SER A 133 12.22 -4.84 -5.09
N PHE A 134 13.10 -3.84 -5.23
CA PHE A 134 13.30 -2.81 -4.22
C PHE A 134 12.00 -2.08 -3.90
N PHE A 135 11.31 -1.54 -4.92
CA PHE A 135 10.04 -0.86 -4.71
C PHE A 135 8.96 -1.80 -4.14
N ALA A 136 8.99 -3.10 -4.48
CA ALA A 136 8.01 -4.05 -3.96
C ALA A 136 8.20 -4.33 -2.46
N PHE A 137 9.44 -4.42 -1.97
CA PHE A 137 9.70 -4.51 -0.54
C PHE A 137 9.37 -3.23 0.20
N ILE A 138 9.68 -2.05 -0.37
CA ILE A 138 9.30 -0.76 0.22
C ILE A 138 7.78 -0.63 0.31
N THR A 139 7.06 -0.97 -0.76
CA THR A 139 5.59 -0.92 -0.80
C THR A 139 4.98 -1.87 0.23
N THR A 140 5.49 -3.10 0.33
CA THR A 140 5.12 -4.05 1.39
C THR A 140 5.31 -3.45 2.78
N PHE A 141 6.47 -2.84 3.03
CA PHE A 141 6.78 -2.23 4.32
C PHE A 141 5.84 -1.06 4.65
N LEU A 142 5.50 -0.23 3.68
CA LEU A 142 4.55 0.87 3.87
C LEU A 142 3.15 0.35 4.24
N TYR A 143 2.63 -0.66 3.52
CA TYR A 143 1.35 -1.30 3.86
C TYR A 143 1.36 -1.91 5.27
N ILE A 144 2.47 -2.53 5.67
CA ILE A 144 2.67 -3.04 7.03
C ILE A 144 2.62 -1.92 8.06
N LEU A 145 3.41 -0.85 7.87
CA LEU A 145 3.44 0.30 8.78
C LEU A 145 2.07 0.94 8.92
N HIS A 146 1.33 1.04 7.82
CA HIS A 146 -0.01 1.58 7.82
C HIS A 146 -0.96 0.73 8.65
N ALA A 147 -1.04 -0.58 8.37
CA ALA A 147 -1.91 -1.50 9.10
C ALA A 147 -1.63 -1.52 10.60
N PHE A 148 -0.35 -1.59 11.00
CA PHE A 148 0.03 -1.58 12.42
C PHE A 148 -0.28 -0.24 13.09
N SER A 149 -0.05 0.89 12.41
CA SER A 149 -0.33 2.21 12.96
C SER A 149 -1.83 2.44 13.20
N ILE A 150 -2.72 1.85 12.39
CA ILE A 150 -4.17 1.89 12.66
C ILE A 150 -4.51 1.03 13.87
N TYR A 151 -3.90 -0.14 14.00
CA TYR A 151 -4.19 -1.08 15.10
C TYR A 151 -3.81 -0.53 16.48
N TYR A 152 -2.75 0.26 16.57
CA TYR A 152 -2.26 0.83 17.84
C TYR A 152 -2.87 2.21 18.19
N GLN A 153 -3.79 2.73 17.39
CA GLN A 153 -4.55 3.97 17.66
C GLN A 153 -5.88 3.69 18.33
#